data_AF-A0A9P4J9P7-F1
#
_entry.id   AF-A0A9P4J9P7-F1
#
_cell.length_a   1.000
_cell.length_b   1.000
_cell.length_c   1.000
_cell.angle_alpha   90.00
_cell.angle_beta   90.00
_cell.angle_gamma   90.00
#
_symmetry.space_group_name_H-M   'P 1'
#
loop_
_entity.id
_entity.type
_entity.pdbx_description
1 polymer ?
#
loop_
_entity_poly.entity_id
_entity_poly.type
_entity_poly.pdbx_seq_one_letter_code
_entity_poly.pdbx_strand_id
1 'polypeptide(L)'
;MTTATPHEPPLSKISTSTQSTWKSTSSSSSASRYALDTDDHAPILVYRWDGGIEKTSQQELATSLDRDHQRCRVTKKPIPRGASIVEVKRHDLYMPNEMELYKEFPNYNSSLASIKLPSNIYWNRYLFGSYDKLYIISPETTPAITPTDNVSYKSDSDAER
;
A
#
# COMPACT_ATOMS: atom_id res chain seq x y z
N MET A 1 49.29 0.63 56.17
CA MET A 1 47.98 0.82 55.51
C MET A 1 48.18 0.36 54.07
N THR A 2 47.76 -0.87 53.78
CA THR A 2 48.23 -1.67 52.66
C THR A 2 47.07 -1.86 51.67
N THR A 3 47.27 -1.40 50.44
CA THR A 3 46.31 -1.42 49.33
C THR A 3 46.16 -2.86 48.80
N ALA A 4 44.93 -3.37 48.81
CA ALA A 4 44.59 -4.72 48.35
C ALA A 4 44.12 -4.70 46.89
N THR A 5 44.78 -5.48 46.03
CA THR A 5 44.22 -6.06 44.79
C THR A 5 43.27 -7.20 45.15
N PRO A 6 42.18 -7.42 44.38
CA PRO A 6 41.96 -8.79 43.91
C PRO A 6 41.32 -8.90 42.51
N HIS A 7 41.99 -9.72 41.70
CA HIS A 7 41.47 -10.84 40.91
C HIS A 7 40.23 -10.63 40.00
N GLU A 8 40.50 -10.75 38.71
CA GLU A 8 39.54 -10.93 37.62
C GLU A 8 39.31 -12.43 37.38
N PRO A 9 38.07 -12.94 37.34
CA PRO A 9 37.77 -14.27 36.85
C PRO A 9 37.51 -14.27 35.32
N PRO A 10 37.95 -15.31 34.59
CA PRO A 10 37.88 -15.34 33.12
C PRO A 10 36.43 -15.53 32.61
N LEU A 11 36.00 -14.64 31.72
CA LEU A 11 34.73 -14.78 30.99
C LEU A 11 34.81 -15.97 30.01
N SER A 12 34.13 -17.06 30.36
CA SER A 12 33.89 -18.20 29.47
C SER A 12 33.06 -17.76 28.26
N LYS A 13 33.62 -17.97 27.06
CA LYS A 13 32.99 -17.74 25.76
C LYS A 13 31.80 -18.69 25.59
N ILE A 14 30.59 -18.21 25.83
CA ILE A 14 29.37 -18.94 25.48
C ILE A 14 29.19 -18.79 23.97
N SER A 15 29.60 -19.82 23.22
CA SER A 15 29.29 -19.95 21.80
C SER A 15 27.87 -20.47 21.67
N THR A 16 26.89 -19.57 21.64
CA THR A 16 25.51 -19.92 21.30
C THR A 16 25.42 -20.16 19.80
N SER A 17 25.65 -21.41 19.40
CA SER A 17 25.24 -21.92 18.09
C SER A 17 23.72 -22.10 18.12
N THR A 18 22.97 -21.04 17.83
CA THR A 18 21.56 -21.17 17.44
C THR A 18 21.50 -21.52 15.96
N GLN A 19 21.58 -22.81 15.66
CA GLN A 19 21.10 -23.33 14.40
C GLN A 19 19.57 -23.23 14.44
N SER A 20 19.04 -22.11 13.95
CA SER A 20 17.61 -21.88 13.81
C SER A 20 17.10 -22.70 12.62
N THR A 21 16.57 -23.89 12.91
CA THR A 21 15.74 -24.69 12.00
C THR A 21 14.39 -24.01 11.86
N TRP A 22 14.33 -22.96 11.05
CA TRP A 22 13.08 -22.35 10.61
C TRP A 22 13.17 -22.37 9.09
N LYS A 23 12.18 -22.97 8.43
CA LYS A 23 12.00 -22.85 6.99
C LYS A 23 12.29 -21.39 6.63
N SER A 24 13.23 -21.16 5.74
CA SER A 24 13.39 -19.86 5.09
C SER A 24 12.16 -19.61 4.22
N THR A 25 11.01 -19.38 4.86
CA THR A 25 9.90 -18.70 4.22
C THR A 25 10.44 -17.29 4.04
N SER A 26 10.80 -16.96 2.81
CA SER A 26 11.04 -15.61 2.34
C SER A 26 10.07 -14.65 3.04
N SER A 27 10.48 -13.99 4.12
CA SER A 27 9.58 -13.06 4.82
C SER A 27 9.40 -11.88 3.89
N SER A 28 8.24 -11.80 3.25
CA SER A 28 7.93 -10.72 2.34
C SER A 28 8.01 -9.39 3.11
N SER A 29 8.87 -8.49 2.64
CA SER A 29 9.08 -7.18 3.28
C SER A 29 7.79 -6.36 3.26
N SER A 30 7.05 -6.46 2.15
CA SER A 30 5.76 -5.82 1.95
C SER A 30 4.62 -6.48 2.72
N ALA A 31 4.62 -7.81 2.90
CA ALA A 31 3.60 -8.48 3.71
C ALA A 31 3.59 -7.97 5.16
N SER A 32 4.77 -7.84 5.77
CA SER A 32 4.89 -7.28 7.12
C SER A 32 4.50 -5.80 7.15
N ARG A 33 4.87 -5.03 6.12
CA ARG A 33 4.62 -3.58 6.04
C ARG A 33 3.14 -3.23 5.87
N TYR A 34 2.39 -4.04 5.12
CA TYR A 34 0.99 -3.79 4.78
C TYR A 34 0.01 -4.77 5.45
N ALA A 35 0.51 -5.57 6.40
CA ALA A 35 -0.24 -6.62 7.08
C ALA A 35 -0.99 -7.51 6.08
N LEU A 36 -0.28 -8.01 5.06
CA LEU A 36 -0.80 -9.01 4.13
C LEU A 36 -0.47 -10.40 4.64
N ASP A 37 -1.40 -11.33 4.45
CA ASP A 37 -1.21 -12.73 4.80
C ASP A 37 -0.61 -13.48 3.59
N THR A 38 0.61 -13.98 3.74
CA THR A 38 1.31 -14.72 2.67
C THR A 38 0.76 -16.13 2.46
N ASP A 39 0.01 -16.65 3.43
CA ASP A 39 -0.60 -17.98 3.37
C ASP A 39 -2.08 -17.89 2.90
N ASP A 40 -2.64 -16.67 2.77
CA ASP A 40 -3.99 -16.46 2.27
C ASP A 40 -4.04 -16.42 0.73
N HIS A 41 -4.60 -17.49 0.19
CA HIS A 41 -4.86 -17.68 -1.24
C HIS A 41 -6.28 -17.28 -1.66
N ALA A 42 -7.10 -16.75 -0.76
CA ALA A 42 -8.44 -16.31 -1.11
C ALA A 42 -8.40 -15.17 -2.14
N PRO A 43 -9.36 -15.14 -3.09
CA PRO A 43 -9.38 -14.09 -4.08
C PRO A 43 -9.77 -12.76 -3.44
N ILE A 44 -8.93 -11.76 -3.64
CA ILE A 44 -9.11 -10.37 -3.21
C ILE A 44 -9.30 -9.46 -4.42
N LEU A 45 -9.82 -8.26 -4.14
CA LEU A 45 -9.97 -7.21 -5.13
C LEU A 45 -8.91 -6.14 -4.92
N VAL A 46 -8.12 -5.87 -5.94
CA VAL A 46 -7.07 -4.85 -5.91
C VAL A 46 -7.43 -3.75 -6.90
N TYR A 47 -7.28 -2.50 -6.47
CA TYR A 47 -7.33 -1.32 -7.33
C TYR A 47 -5.95 -0.67 -7.35
N ARG A 48 -5.38 -0.59 -8.55
CA ARG A 48 -4.14 0.15 -8.82
C ARG A 48 -4.48 1.50 -9.42
N TRP A 49 -3.83 2.54 -8.93
CA TRP A 49 -4.01 3.90 -9.44
C TRP A 49 -3.68 4.05 -10.94
N ASP A 50 -2.77 3.23 -11.47
CA ASP A 50 -2.28 3.23 -12.85
C ASP A 50 -2.93 2.14 -13.75
N GLY A 51 -3.35 1.03 -13.16
CA GLY A 51 -3.75 -0.19 -13.87
C GLY A 51 -5.21 -0.60 -13.74
N GLY A 52 -6.03 0.16 -12.99
CA GLY A 52 -7.44 -0.18 -12.80
C GLY A 52 -7.66 -1.29 -11.77
N ILE A 53 -8.70 -2.11 -11.97
CA ILE A 53 -9.13 -3.14 -11.01
C ILE A 53 -8.69 -4.53 -11.46
N GLU A 54 -8.11 -5.30 -10.54
CA GLU A 54 -7.63 -6.66 -10.78
C GLU A 54 -8.04 -7.62 -9.66
N LYS A 55 -8.09 -8.91 -10.00
CA LYS A 55 -8.32 -9.99 -9.04
C LYS A 55 -6.99 -10.71 -8.81
N THR A 56 -6.65 -10.91 -7.55
CA THR A 56 -5.42 -11.60 -7.14
C THR A 56 -5.63 -12.22 -5.75
N SER A 57 -4.57 -12.68 -5.08
CA SER A 57 -4.57 -13.12 -3.69
C SER A 57 -3.65 -12.24 -2.83
N GLN A 58 -3.72 -12.35 -1.50
CA GLN A 58 -2.80 -11.61 -0.62
C GLN A 58 -1.34 -12.06 -0.83
N GLN A 59 -1.13 -13.36 -1.07
CA GLN A 59 0.18 -13.92 -1.40
C GLN A 59 0.77 -13.33 -2.69
N GLU A 60 -0.01 -13.35 -3.77
CA GLU A 60 0.42 -12.83 -5.07
C GLU A 60 0.67 -11.32 -4.99
N LEU A 61 -0.19 -10.59 -4.28
CA LEU A 61 -0.02 -9.16 -4.05
C LEU A 61 1.29 -8.87 -3.30
N ALA A 62 1.58 -9.58 -2.21
CA ALA A 62 2.82 -9.41 -1.46
C ALA A 62 4.05 -9.72 -2.33
N THR A 63 4.00 -10.78 -3.11
CA THR A 63 5.08 -11.15 -4.04
C THR A 63 5.30 -10.07 -5.12
N SER A 64 4.21 -9.52 -5.65
CA SER A 64 4.24 -8.44 -6.64
C SER A 64 4.86 -7.16 -6.06
N LEU A 65 4.48 -6.80 -4.83
CA LEU A 65 4.99 -5.62 -4.13
C LEU A 65 6.47 -5.74 -3.73
N ASP A 66 6.95 -6.94 -3.43
CA ASP A 66 8.39 -7.15 -3.18
C ASP A 66 9.22 -7.08 -4.46
N ARG A 67 8.65 -7.49 -5.60
CA ARG A 67 9.30 -7.44 -6.91
C ARG A 67 9.34 -6.02 -7.46
N ASP A 68 8.25 -5.29 -7.31
CA ASP A 68 8.13 -3.93 -7.82
C ASP A 68 8.88 -2.98 -6.87
N HIS A 69 10.10 -2.57 -7.23
CA HIS A 69 10.92 -1.64 -6.45
C HIS A 69 10.33 -0.21 -6.33
N GLN A 70 9.15 0.04 -6.90
CA GLN A 70 8.45 1.30 -6.74
C GLN A 70 7.88 1.40 -5.32
N ARG A 71 8.14 2.53 -4.66
CA ARG A 71 7.58 2.83 -3.33
C ARG A 71 6.08 3.05 -3.46
N CYS A 72 5.33 1.95 -3.35
CA CYS A 72 3.89 1.93 -3.34
C CYS A 72 3.39 1.69 -1.93
N ARG A 73 2.22 2.23 -1.62
CA ARG A 73 1.47 2.06 -0.38
C ARG A 73 0.22 1.25 -0.65
N VAL A 74 -0.13 0.38 0.30
CA VAL A 74 -1.38 -0.39 0.27
C VAL A 74 -2.29 0.04 1.41
N THR A 75 -3.51 0.43 1.08
CA THR A 75 -4.59 0.65 2.06
C THR A 75 -5.77 -0.28 1.79
N LYS A 76 -6.62 -0.45 2.80
CA LYS A 76 -7.74 -1.40 2.76
C LYS A 76 -9.03 -0.64 2.99
N LYS A 77 -9.92 -0.65 2.00
CA LYS A 77 -11.24 -0.02 2.07
C LYS A 77 -12.34 -1.08 2.15
N PRO A 78 -13.21 -1.09 3.16
CA PRO A 78 -14.34 -2.01 3.18
C PRO A 78 -15.33 -1.66 2.07
N ILE A 79 -15.81 -2.67 1.35
CA ILE A 79 -16.86 -2.51 0.35
C ILE A 79 -18.22 -2.57 1.09
N PRO A 80 -19.14 -1.61 0.91
CA PRO A 80 -20.47 -1.66 1.52
C PRO A 80 -21.33 -2.78 0.93
N ARG A 81 -22.11 -3.52 1.75
CA ARG A 81 -22.97 -4.63 1.27
C ARG A 81 -23.99 -4.11 0.24
N GLY A 82 -24.19 -4.87 -0.85
CA GLY A 82 -25.07 -4.47 -1.95
C GLY A 82 -24.53 -3.36 -2.86
N ALA A 83 -23.33 -2.82 -2.60
CA ALA A 83 -22.71 -1.86 -3.51
C ALA A 83 -22.24 -2.55 -4.80
N SER A 84 -22.70 -2.03 -5.94
CA SER A 84 -22.19 -2.38 -7.28
C SER A 84 -21.09 -1.40 -7.75
N ILE A 85 -20.97 -0.26 -7.09
CA ILE A 85 -19.98 0.78 -7.36
C ILE A 85 -19.27 1.12 -6.06
N VAL A 86 -17.94 1.21 -6.11
CA VAL A 86 -17.09 1.62 -4.99
C VAL A 86 -16.39 2.91 -5.37
N GLU A 87 -16.67 3.97 -4.61
CA GLU A 87 -15.97 5.23 -4.75
C GLU A 87 -14.67 5.19 -3.96
N VAL A 88 -13.53 5.49 -4.58
CA VAL A 88 -12.25 5.70 -3.92
C VAL A 88 -12.06 7.20 -3.73
N LYS A 89 -11.90 7.61 -2.46
CA LYS A 89 -11.71 8.98 -2.03
C LYS A 89 -10.26 9.20 -1.62
N ARG A 90 -9.85 10.46 -1.56
CA ARG A 90 -8.48 10.85 -1.17
C ARG A 90 -8.07 10.26 0.19
N HIS A 91 -8.97 10.30 1.17
CA HIS A 91 -8.68 9.73 2.48
C HIS A 91 -8.56 8.21 2.52
N ASP A 92 -9.10 7.49 1.53
CA ASP A 92 -8.90 6.04 1.45
C ASP A 92 -7.44 5.68 1.15
N LEU A 93 -6.66 6.64 0.66
CA LEU A 93 -5.24 6.45 0.46
C LEU A 93 -4.48 6.60 1.78
N TYR A 94 -4.92 7.43 2.72
CA TYR A 94 -4.16 7.78 3.92
C TYR A 94 -4.00 6.62 4.90
N MET A 95 -2.85 6.59 5.59
CA MET A 95 -2.67 5.72 6.75
C MET A 95 -3.53 6.22 7.91
N PRO A 96 -3.92 5.35 8.87
CA PRO A 96 -4.82 5.74 9.95
C PRO A 96 -4.39 7.00 10.73
N ASN A 97 -3.10 7.18 10.95
CA ASN A 97 -2.52 8.36 11.60
C ASN A 97 -2.62 9.65 10.75
N GLU A 98 -2.54 9.54 9.42
CA GLU A 98 -2.64 10.66 8.49
C GLU A 98 -4.08 11.10 8.26
N MET A 99 -5.04 10.17 8.39
CA MET A 99 -6.46 10.48 8.21
C MET A 99 -6.93 11.58 9.17
N GLU A 100 -6.48 11.55 10.43
CA GLU A 100 -6.82 12.58 11.43
C GLU A 100 -6.17 13.92 11.10
N LEU A 101 -4.90 13.90 10.69
CA LEU A 101 -4.14 15.11 10.33
C LEU A 101 -4.74 15.83 9.13
N TYR A 102 -5.20 15.09 8.12
CA TYR A 102 -5.69 15.67 6.88
C TYR A 102 -7.20 15.87 6.82
N LYS A 103 -7.94 15.50 7.87
CA LYS A 103 -9.42 15.54 7.90
C LYS A 103 -10.01 16.91 7.61
N GLU A 104 -9.32 17.97 8.03
CA GLU A 104 -9.79 19.35 7.93
C GLU A 104 -9.58 19.96 6.54
N PHE A 105 -8.74 19.35 5.69
CA PHE A 105 -8.46 19.89 4.38
C PHE A 105 -9.65 19.69 3.43
N PRO A 106 -9.95 20.67 2.56
CA PRO A 106 -11.11 20.60 1.66
C PRO A 106 -11.03 19.43 0.67
N ASN A 107 -9.81 18.94 0.38
CA ASN A 107 -9.59 17.83 -0.53
C ASN A 107 -9.71 16.44 0.14
N TYR A 108 -9.95 16.37 1.45
CA TYR A 108 -10.00 15.11 2.20
C TYR A 108 -11.04 14.13 1.66
N ASN A 109 -12.21 14.65 1.26
CA ASN A 109 -13.32 13.86 0.71
C ASN A 109 -13.39 13.85 -0.82
N SER A 110 -12.36 14.36 -1.52
CA SER A 110 -12.35 14.37 -2.98
C SER A 110 -12.42 12.96 -3.54
N SER A 111 -13.33 12.75 -4.49
CA SER A 111 -13.45 11.53 -5.27
C SER A 111 -12.26 11.40 -6.23
N LEU A 112 -11.56 10.27 -6.17
CA LEU A 112 -10.43 9.96 -7.04
C LEU A 112 -10.83 8.99 -8.15
N ALA A 113 -11.66 8.00 -7.82
CA ALA A 113 -12.15 7.02 -8.78
C ALA A 113 -13.53 6.49 -8.39
N SER A 114 -14.34 6.14 -9.39
CA SER A 114 -15.59 5.42 -9.21
C SER A 114 -15.49 4.09 -9.93
N ILE A 115 -15.40 3.01 -9.17
CA ILE A 115 -15.08 1.68 -9.68
C ILE A 115 -16.37 0.86 -9.73
N LYS A 116 -16.79 0.47 -10.94
CA LYS A 116 -17.88 -0.48 -11.11
C LYS A 116 -17.38 -1.90 -10.87
N LEU A 117 -17.99 -2.60 -9.91
CA LEU A 117 -17.66 -3.98 -9.64
C LEU A 117 -18.13 -4.88 -10.81
N PRO A 118 -17.28 -5.77 -11.32
CA PRO A 118 -17.71 -6.83 -12.21
C PRO A 118 -18.82 -7.67 -11.59
N SER A 119 -19.82 -8.08 -12.40
CA SER A 119 -21.01 -8.78 -11.91
C SER A 119 -20.69 -10.05 -11.12
N ASN A 120 -19.63 -10.78 -11.51
CA ASN A 120 -19.20 -11.98 -10.79
C ASN A 120 -18.66 -11.67 -9.38
N ILE A 121 -18.00 -10.54 -9.17
CA ILE A 121 -17.56 -10.10 -7.83
C ILE A 121 -18.77 -9.73 -6.99
N TYR A 122 -19.71 -8.99 -7.56
CA TYR A 122 -20.93 -8.60 -6.85
C TYR A 122 -21.71 -9.82 -6.32
N TRP A 123 -21.94 -10.83 -7.17
CA TRP A 123 -22.67 -12.03 -6.76
C TRP A 123 -21.87 -12.92 -5.79
N ASN A 124 -20.56 -13.09 -6.01
CA ASN A 124 -19.73 -13.84 -5.05
C ASN A 124 -19.74 -13.22 -3.66
N ARG A 125 -19.73 -11.89 -3.61
CA ARG A 125 -19.82 -11.15 -2.36
C ARG A 125 -21.17 -11.27 -1.69
N TYR A 126 -22.24 -11.30 -2.47
CA TYR A 126 -23.60 -11.48 -1.96
C TYR A 126 -23.85 -12.90 -1.42
N LEU A 127 -23.34 -13.92 -2.12
CA LEU A 127 -23.63 -15.33 -1.81
C LEU A 127 -22.60 -15.98 -0.87
N PHE A 128 -21.31 -15.65 -0.99
CA PHE A 128 -20.22 -16.32 -0.27
C PHE A 128 -19.43 -15.39 0.66
N GLY A 129 -19.74 -14.10 0.67
CA GLY A 129 -19.04 -13.11 1.50
C GLY A 129 -17.60 -12.81 1.06
N SER A 130 -17.18 -13.26 -0.12
CA SER A 130 -15.85 -12.97 -0.69
C SER A 130 -15.72 -11.50 -1.13
N TYR A 131 -14.49 -11.01 -1.32
CA TYR A 131 -14.21 -9.63 -1.75
C TYR A 131 -14.82 -8.58 -0.79
N ASP A 132 -14.67 -8.78 0.52
CA ASP A 132 -15.19 -7.88 1.56
C ASP A 132 -14.51 -6.50 1.54
N LYS A 133 -13.24 -6.46 1.14
CA LYS A 133 -12.39 -5.28 1.10
C LYS A 133 -11.81 -5.06 -0.30
N LEU A 134 -11.65 -3.79 -0.65
CA LEU A 134 -10.85 -3.31 -1.77
C LEU A 134 -9.46 -2.95 -1.24
N TYR A 135 -8.44 -3.59 -1.79
CA TYR A 135 -7.04 -3.25 -1.56
C TYR A 135 -6.63 -2.17 -2.55
N ILE A 136 -6.24 -1.00 -2.07
CA ILE A 136 -5.89 0.15 -2.91
C ILE A 136 -4.38 0.31 -2.91
N ILE A 137 -3.79 0.31 -4.10
CA ILE A 137 -2.36 0.52 -4.31
C ILE A 137 -2.17 1.93 -4.89
N SER A 138 -1.47 2.77 -4.14
CA SER A 138 -1.13 4.14 -4.52
C SER A 138 0.37 4.38 -4.37
N PRO A 139 0.99 5.30 -5.13
CA PRO A 139 2.37 5.69 -4.89
C PRO A 139 2.54 6.33 -3.51
N GLU A 140 3.70 6.16 -2.86
CA GLU A 140 4.02 6.86 -1.60
C GLU A 140 4.25 8.36 -1.82
N THR A 141 4.74 8.75 -3.00
CA THR A 141 4.94 10.16 -3.39
C THR A 141 3.80 10.62 -4.28
N THR A 142 3.33 11.85 -4.07
CA THR A 142 2.41 12.49 -5.02
C THR A 142 3.05 12.46 -6.42
N PRO A 143 2.34 12.06 -7.49
CA PRO A 143 2.90 12.21 -8.82
C PRO A 143 3.26 13.69 -9.00
N ALA A 144 4.51 13.95 -9.35
CA ALA A 144 4.97 15.29 -9.70
C ALA A 144 4.28 15.68 -11.01
N ILE A 145 3.06 16.18 -10.92
CA ILE A 145 2.42 16.88 -12.03
C ILE A 145 3.00 18.29 -12.01
N THR A 146 4.20 18.45 -12.58
CA THR A 146 4.59 19.76 -13.09
C THR A 146 3.79 19.96 -14.38
N PRO A 147 2.89 20.97 -14.48
CA PRO A 147 2.37 21.38 -15.77
C PRO A 147 3.57 21.95 -16.54
N THR A 148 4.06 21.23 -17.55
CA THR A 148 4.91 21.84 -18.56
C THR A 148 3.96 22.66 -19.44
N ASP A 149 3.69 23.89 -19.01
CA ASP A 149 2.93 24.86 -19.80
C ASP A 149 3.78 25.29 -21.00
N ASN A 150 3.70 24.51 -22.08
CA ASN A 150 4.25 24.87 -23.37
C ASN A 150 3.20 25.65 -24.17
N VAL A 151 2.58 26.66 -23.56
CA VAL A 151 1.68 27.58 -24.28
C VAL A 151 2.55 28.64 -24.93
N SER A 152 2.99 28.36 -26.16
CA SER A 152 3.63 29.34 -27.03
C SER A 152 2.57 30.36 -27.47
N TYR A 153 2.55 31.53 -26.82
CA TYR A 153 1.79 32.66 -27.31
C TYR A 153 2.42 33.11 -28.63
N LYS A 154 1.75 32.78 -29.73
CA LYS A 154 2.04 33.36 -31.03
C LYS A 154 1.56 34.81 -30.98
N SER A 155 2.47 35.74 -30.74
CA SER A 155 2.23 37.17 -30.92
C SER A 155 2.02 37.45 -32.41
N ASP A 156 0.77 37.54 -32.83
CA ASP A 156 0.42 38.18 -34.10
C ASP A 156 0.81 39.66 -33.98
N SER A 157 1.88 40.02 -34.66
CA SER A 157 2.31 41.41 -34.79
C SER A 157 1.58 42.03 -35.97
N ASP A 158 0.73 42.98 -35.63
CA ASP A 158 0.13 44.06 -36.42
C ASP A 158 0.54 44.16 -37.90
N ALA A 159 -0.45 43.95 -38.78
CA ALA A 159 -0.44 44.44 -40.15
C ALA A 159 -1.15 45.80 -40.19
N GLU A 160 -0.38 46.88 -40.06
CA GLU A 160 -0.82 48.22 -40.44
C GLU A 160 0.31 48.96 -41.17
N ARG A 161 0.31 48.88 -42.51
CA ARG A 161 0.53 49.97 -43.47
C ARG A 161 0.54 49.48 -44.92
#